data_AF-A0A0C9YWA3-F1
#
_entry.id   AF-A0A0C9YWA3-F1
#
_cell.length_a   1.000
_cell.length_b   1.000
_cell.length_c   1.000
_cell.angle_alpha   90.00
_cell.angle_beta   90.00
_cell.angle_gamma   90.00
#
_symmetry.space_group_name_H-M   'P 1'
#
loop_
_entity.id
_entity.type
_entity.pdbx_description
1 polymer ?
#
loop_
_entity_poly.entity_id
_entity_poly.type
_entity_poly.pdbx_seq_one_letter_code
_entity_poly.pdbx_strand_id
1 'polypeptide(L)'
;MEPLPTNSLIHWPCGALSKPNHRGYTLCQVLNWNDKTYKSVQEGLHEVCEEYFDFGLTFPNQAPAAVAMFLNAAQTRFPILNEYQDQWPAQDFATMYLKNKVATDKAKMRART
;
A
#
# COMPACT_ATOMS: atom_id res chain seq x y z
N MET A 1 32.40 16.47 4.57
CA MET A 1 31.29 17.14 3.88
C MET A 1 30.09 16.23 3.99
N GLU A 2 29.15 16.57 4.87
CA GLU A 2 27.88 15.86 5.03
C GLU A 2 26.89 16.52 4.05
N PRO A 3 26.35 15.80 3.06
CA PRO A 3 25.27 16.34 2.24
C PRO A 3 23.98 16.38 3.09
N LEU A 4 23.44 17.59 3.24
CA LEU A 4 22.11 17.83 3.81
C LEU A 4 21.05 17.00 3.06
N PRO A 5 20.02 16.47 3.74
CA PRO A 5 19.06 15.56 3.13
C PRO A 5 18.13 16.34 2.18
N THR A 6 18.39 16.23 0.89
CA THR A 6 17.48 16.68 -0.18
C THR A 6 16.32 15.70 -0.32
N ASN A 7 15.45 15.60 0.69
CA ASN A 7 14.25 14.78 0.55
C ASN A 7 13.07 15.48 1.22
N SER A 8 12.48 16.43 0.49
CA SER A 8 11.14 16.96 0.79
C SER A 8 10.05 15.94 0.43
N LEU A 9 10.33 14.64 0.58
CA LEU A 9 9.35 13.60 0.32
C LEU A 9 8.29 13.63 1.42
N ILE A 10 7.05 13.29 1.05
CA ILE A 10 5.95 13.21 2.00
C ILE A 10 6.18 11.99 2.88
N HIS A 11 6.47 12.24 4.15
CA HIS A 11 6.72 11.18 5.14
C HIS A 11 5.44 10.43 5.49
N TRP A 12 5.62 9.21 6.02
CA TRP A 12 4.54 8.42 6.57
C TRP A 12 3.83 9.21 7.69
N PRO A 13 2.49 9.37 7.64
CA PRO A 13 1.73 10.06 8.68
C PRO A 13 1.81 9.33 10.03
N CYS A 14 2.08 10.06 11.12
CA CYS A 14 2.07 9.47 12.46
C CYS A 14 0.64 8.98 12.82
N GLY A 15 0.43 7.65 12.89
CA GLY A 15 -0.86 7.04 13.23
C GLY A 15 -1.02 5.62 12.67
N ALA A 16 -2.04 4.88 13.12
CA ALA A 16 -2.34 3.56 12.57
C ALA A 16 -3.30 3.66 11.37
N LEU A 17 -2.98 2.96 10.27
CA LEU A 17 -3.83 2.85 9.09
C LEU A 17 -5.23 2.33 9.46
N SER A 18 -6.29 3.03 9.04
CA SER A 18 -7.70 2.60 9.17
C SER A 18 -8.31 2.60 10.59
N LYS A 19 -7.90 3.55 11.46
CA LYS A 19 -8.57 3.81 12.77
C LYS A 19 -9.02 5.27 12.93
N PRO A 20 -10.01 5.76 12.16
CA PRO A 20 -10.44 7.17 12.21
C PRO A 20 -10.86 7.64 13.62
N ASN A 21 -11.45 6.78 14.45
CA ASN A 21 -11.90 7.16 15.80
C ASN A 21 -10.83 7.05 16.92
N HIS A 22 -9.61 6.59 16.59
CA HIS A 22 -8.52 6.43 17.57
C HIS A 22 -7.18 6.99 17.03
N ARG A 23 -7.19 8.21 16.45
CA ARG A 23 -5.98 8.87 15.89
C ARG A 23 -5.30 8.11 14.74
N GLY A 24 -6.04 7.29 14.00
CA GLY A 24 -5.60 6.73 12.74
C GLY A 24 -5.91 7.66 11.58
N TYR A 25 -5.30 7.40 10.42
CA TYR A 25 -5.55 8.17 9.20
C TYR A 25 -6.20 7.29 8.12
N THR A 26 -6.87 7.93 7.17
CA THR A 26 -7.30 7.29 5.92
C THR A 26 -6.39 7.73 4.79
N LEU A 27 -6.05 6.82 3.87
CA LEU A 27 -5.20 7.12 2.72
C LEU A 27 -5.73 8.31 1.92
N CYS A 28 -7.05 8.38 1.71
CA CYS A 28 -7.67 9.49 0.98
C CYS A 28 -7.41 10.86 1.65
N GLN A 29 -7.52 10.94 2.98
CA GLN A 29 -7.26 12.19 3.71
C GLN A 29 -5.79 12.61 3.70
N VAL A 30 -4.85 11.66 3.76
CA VAL A 30 -3.42 11.98 3.83
C VAL A 30 -2.84 12.27 2.45
N LEU A 31 -3.26 11.51 1.44
CA LEU A 31 -2.79 11.68 0.07
C LEU A 31 -3.35 12.95 -0.55
N ASN A 32 -4.55 13.39 -0.11
CA ASN A 32 -5.26 14.54 -0.66
C ASN A 32 -5.40 14.48 -2.21
N TRP A 33 -5.45 13.26 -2.75
CA TRP A 33 -5.67 13.02 -4.16
C TRP A 33 -7.15 13.19 -4.49
N ASN A 34 -7.44 13.63 -5.72
CA ASN A 34 -8.82 13.60 -6.19
C ASN A 34 -9.31 12.15 -6.34
N ASP A 35 -10.62 11.93 -6.26
CA ASP A 35 -11.21 10.57 -6.28
C ASP A 35 -10.82 9.76 -7.52
N LYS A 36 -10.64 10.41 -8.67
CA LYS A 36 -10.25 9.72 -9.92
C LYS A 36 -8.82 9.21 -9.86
N THR A 37 -7.88 10.06 -9.42
CA THR A 37 -6.48 9.69 -9.21
C THR A 37 -6.36 8.61 -8.15
N TYR A 38 -7.08 8.76 -7.03
CA TYR A 38 -7.10 7.77 -5.96
C TYR A 38 -7.55 6.41 -6.45
N LYS A 39 -8.69 6.32 -7.14
CA LYS A 39 -9.20 5.05 -7.68
C LYS A 39 -8.27 4.46 -8.73
N SER A 40 -7.76 5.27 -9.65
CA SER A 40 -6.85 4.80 -10.70
C SER A 40 -5.56 4.20 -10.14
N VAL A 41 -4.94 4.87 -9.17
CA VAL A 41 -3.74 4.36 -8.49
C VAL A 41 -4.09 3.13 -7.66
N GLN A 42 -5.20 3.15 -6.92
CA GLN A 42 -5.65 2.01 -6.12
C GLN A 42 -5.87 0.76 -6.98
N GLU A 43 -6.63 0.87 -8.06
CA GLU A 43 -6.95 -0.23 -8.97
C GLU A 43 -5.67 -0.77 -9.63
N GLY A 44 -4.81 0.09 -10.15
CA GLY A 44 -3.55 -0.38 -10.75
C GLY A 44 -2.59 -0.99 -9.74
N LEU A 45 -2.55 -0.50 -8.49
CA LEU A 45 -1.76 -1.15 -7.43
C LEU A 45 -2.35 -2.51 -7.04
N HIS A 46 -3.68 -2.67 -7.06
CA HIS A 46 -4.30 -3.98 -6.83
C HIS A 46 -3.92 -4.98 -7.93
N GLU A 47 -3.88 -4.56 -9.20
CA GLU A 47 -3.41 -5.41 -10.31
C GLU A 47 -1.95 -5.83 -10.11
N VAL A 48 -1.07 -4.91 -9.72
CA VAL A 48 0.34 -5.24 -9.44
C VAL A 48 0.44 -6.18 -8.23
N CYS A 49 -0.43 -6.03 -7.21
CA CYS A 49 -0.51 -7.01 -6.13
C CYS A 49 -0.93 -8.40 -6.64
N GLU A 50 -1.85 -8.48 -7.60
CA GLU A 50 -2.28 -9.74 -8.22
C GLU A 50 -1.20 -10.43 -9.04
N GLU A 51 -0.26 -9.65 -9.57
CA GLU A 51 0.87 -10.16 -10.33
C GLU A 51 2.01 -10.68 -9.45
N TYR A 52 2.34 -9.97 -8.36
CA TYR A 52 3.55 -10.24 -7.57
C TYR A 52 3.31 -10.81 -6.17
N PHE A 53 2.13 -10.64 -5.56
CA PHE A 53 1.88 -11.04 -4.17
C PHE A 53 1.03 -12.30 -4.03
N ASP A 54 1.26 -13.02 -2.93
CA ASP A 54 0.44 -14.16 -2.53
C ASP A 54 -0.74 -13.71 -1.66
N PHE A 55 -1.97 -13.94 -2.12
CA PHE A 55 -3.19 -13.59 -1.40
C PHE A 55 -3.46 -14.40 -0.12
N GLY A 56 -2.71 -15.48 0.11
CA GLY A 56 -2.71 -16.21 1.37
C GLY A 56 -1.94 -15.51 2.49
N LEU A 57 -1.11 -14.50 2.17
CA LEU A 57 -0.21 -13.84 3.11
C LEU A 57 -0.53 -12.35 3.26
N THR A 58 -0.32 -11.84 4.48
CA THR A 58 -0.37 -10.39 4.74
C THR A 58 0.88 -9.70 4.21
N PHE A 59 0.81 -8.41 3.88
CA PHE A 59 1.95 -7.63 3.36
C PHE A 59 3.30 -7.85 4.08
N PRO A 60 3.43 -7.79 5.42
CA PRO A 60 4.72 -8.02 6.09
C PRO A 60 5.25 -9.45 5.99
N ASN A 61 4.41 -10.40 5.57
CA ASN A 61 4.78 -11.81 5.39
C ASN A 61 5.09 -12.14 3.92
N GLN A 62 4.98 -11.17 3.01
CA GLN A 62 5.35 -11.37 1.60
C GLN A 62 6.87 -11.55 1.46
N ALA A 63 7.29 -12.22 0.40
CA ALA A 63 8.71 -12.38 0.11
C ALA A 63 9.35 -11.00 -0.15
N PRO A 64 10.53 -10.69 0.44
CA PRO A 64 11.20 -9.40 0.22
C PRO A 64 11.46 -9.09 -1.26
N ALA A 65 11.76 -10.12 -2.06
CA ALA A 65 11.92 -9.98 -3.51
C ALA A 65 10.62 -9.57 -4.21
N ALA A 66 9.46 -10.11 -3.80
CA ALA A 66 8.16 -9.74 -4.33
C ALA A 66 7.81 -8.29 -3.96
N VAL A 67 8.12 -7.86 -2.73
CA VAL A 67 7.91 -6.48 -2.29
C VAL A 67 8.76 -5.51 -3.12
N ALA A 68 10.02 -5.84 -3.39
CA ALA A 68 10.88 -5.02 -4.25
C ALA A 68 10.34 -4.92 -5.69
N MET A 69 9.86 -6.03 -6.27
CA MET A 69 9.25 -6.04 -7.59
C MET A 69 7.97 -5.20 -7.64
N PHE A 70 7.09 -5.35 -6.63
CA PHE A 70 5.88 -4.56 -6.48
C PHE A 70 6.19 -3.05 -6.42
N LEU A 71 7.16 -2.65 -5.59
CA LEU A 71 7.55 -1.24 -5.42
C LEU A 71 8.12 -0.65 -6.72
N ASN A 72 8.95 -1.42 -7.44
CA ASN A 72 9.52 -1.00 -8.72
C ASN A 72 8.44 -0.88 -9.81
N ALA A 73 7.51 -1.84 -9.90
CA ALA A 73 6.39 -1.80 -10.83
C ALA A 73 5.43 -0.65 -10.50
N ALA A 74 5.11 -0.44 -9.22
CA ALA A 74 4.31 0.67 -8.73
C ALA A 74 4.94 2.02 -9.08
N GLN A 75 6.26 2.15 -8.91
CA GLN A 75 7.01 3.36 -9.28
C GLN A 75 6.90 3.68 -10.76
N THR A 76 7.09 2.65 -11.58
CA THR A 76 7.10 2.76 -13.05
C THR A 76 5.72 3.13 -13.56
N ARG A 77 4.67 2.56 -12.96
CA ARG A 77 3.28 2.76 -13.39
C ARG A 77 2.67 4.05 -12.84
N PHE A 78 3.06 4.46 -11.64
CA PHE A 78 2.53 5.63 -10.94
C PHE A 78 3.64 6.53 -10.41
N PRO A 79 4.19 7.43 -11.25
CA PRO A 79 5.25 8.35 -10.85
C PRO A 79 4.89 9.25 -9.67
N ILE A 80 3.60 9.51 -9.41
CA ILE A 80 3.12 10.25 -8.24
C ILE A 80 3.57 9.63 -6.91
N LEU A 81 3.85 8.32 -6.88
CA LEU A 81 4.36 7.64 -5.69
C LEU A 81 5.79 8.05 -5.33
N ASN A 82 6.54 8.64 -6.27
CA ASN A 82 7.89 9.16 -6.03
C ASN A 82 7.91 10.38 -5.12
N GLU A 83 6.77 11.06 -4.96
CA GLU A 83 6.64 12.18 -4.04
C GLU A 83 6.59 11.73 -2.57
N TYR A 84 6.45 10.43 -2.33
CA TYR A 84 6.27 9.85 -1.02
C TYR A 84 7.49 9.01 -0.62
N GLN A 85 7.93 9.18 0.63
CA GLN A 85 9.09 8.46 1.13
C GLN A 85 8.83 6.95 1.14
N ASP A 86 9.78 6.17 0.64
CA ASP A 86 9.70 4.71 0.55
C ASP A 86 8.44 4.19 -0.19
N GLN A 87 7.78 5.07 -0.95
CA GLN A 87 6.51 4.81 -1.61
C GLN A 87 5.48 4.24 -0.62
N TRP A 88 5.46 4.75 0.62
CA TRP A 88 4.57 4.29 1.67
C TRP A 88 3.08 4.19 1.26
N PRO A 89 2.52 5.04 0.37
CA PRO A 89 1.14 4.86 -0.06
C PRO A 89 0.90 3.51 -0.73
N ALA A 90 1.86 3.06 -1.55
CA ALA A 90 1.76 1.77 -2.23
C ALA A 90 1.78 0.61 -1.23
N GLN A 91 2.63 0.71 -0.21
CA GLN A 91 2.71 -0.28 0.87
C GLN A 91 1.40 -0.35 1.67
N ASP A 92 0.80 0.80 1.99
CA ASP A 92 -0.47 0.88 2.70
C ASP A 92 -1.63 0.32 1.88
N PHE A 93 -1.71 0.66 0.59
CA PHE A 93 -2.70 0.09 -0.33
C PHE A 93 -2.59 -1.44 -0.39
N ALA A 94 -1.38 -1.96 -0.60
CA ALA A 94 -1.13 -3.40 -0.62
C ALA A 94 -1.48 -4.06 0.72
N THR A 95 -1.16 -3.42 1.84
CA THR A 95 -1.50 -3.89 3.19
C THR A 95 -3.01 -4.02 3.38
N MET A 96 -3.79 -2.99 3.00
CA MET A 96 -5.25 -3.06 3.08
C MET A 96 -5.84 -4.12 2.15
N TYR A 97 -5.34 -4.21 0.92
CA TYR A 97 -5.81 -5.15 -0.07
C TYR A 97 -5.60 -6.60 0.35
N LEU A 98 -4.36 -6.94 0.72
CA LEU A 98 -3.98 -8.29 1.17
C LEU A 98 -4.71 -8.68 2.46
N LYS A 99 -4.84 -7.76 3.42
CA LYS A 99 -5.57 -8.02 4.67
C LYS A 99 -7.04 -8.42 4.40
N ASN A 100 -7.71 -7.75 3.46
CA ASN A 100 -9.08 -8.09 3.08
C ASN A 100 -9.17 -9.43 2.35
N LYS A 101 -8.22 -9.75 1.47
CA LYS A 101 -8.17 -11.03 0.74
C LYS A 101 -7.93 -12.21 1.68
N VAL A 102 -6.93 -12.11 2.57
CA VAL A 102 -6.63 -13.14 3.59
C VAL A 102 -7.84 -13.40 4.50
N ALA A 103 -8.54 -12.34 4.92
CA ALA A 103 -9.75 -12.48 5.73
C ALA A 103 -10.87 -13.23 4.98
N THR A 104 -11.05 -12.91 3.69
CA THR A 104 -12.05 -13.56 2.82
C THR A 104 -11.72 -15.03 2.59
N ASP A 105 -10.45 -15.36 2.37
CA ASP A 105 -9.99 -16.74 2.18
C ASP A 105 -10.25 -17.60 3.43
N LYS A 106 -9.89 -17.08 4.61
CA LYS A 106 -10.19 -17.72 5.90
C LYS A 106 -11.70 -17.91 6.13
N ALA A 107 -12.52 -16.94 5.74
CA ALA A 107 -13.98 -17.05 5.85
C ALA A 107 -14.54 -18.16 4.94
N LYS A 108 -14.04 -18.27 3.70
CA LYS A 108 -14.40 -19.35 2.76
C LYS A 108 -14.00 -20.73 3.31
N MET A 109 -12.83 -20.84 3.94
CA MET A 109 -12.38 -22.09 4.56
C MET A 109 -13.30 -22.51 5.71
N ARG A 110 -13.73 -21.56 6.55
CA ARG A 110 -14.65 -21.82 7.67
C ARG A 110 -16.07 -22.20 7.24
N ALA A 111 -16.56 -21.66 6.13
CA ALA A 111 -17.90 -21.97 5.62
C ALA A 111 -18.01 -23.35 4.95
N ARG A 112 -16.88 -24.03 4.72
CA ARG A 112 -16.82 -25.38 4.10
C ARG A 112 -16.67 -26.51 5.12
N THR A 113 -16.55 -26.18 6.42
CA THR A 113 -16.49 -27.14 7.54
C THR A 113 -17.85 -27.19 8.22
#